data_AF-A0A959NF51-F1
#
_entry.id   AF-A0A959NF51-F1
#
_cell.length_a   1.000
_cell.length_b   1.000
_cell.length_c   1.000
_cell.angle_alpha   90.00
_cell.angle_beta   90.00
_cell.angle_gamma   90.00
#
_symmetry.space_group_name_H-M   'P 1'
#
loop_
_entity.id
_entity.type
_entity.pdbx_description
1 polymer ?
#
loop_
_entity_poly.entity_id
_entity_poly.type
_entity_poly.pdbx_seq_one_letter_code
_entity_poly.pdbx_strand_id
1 'polypeptide(L)'
;RKGKGELFDFLRRTKGTAFIMHDYDYLIDMSHHIPTVITYGTKHASIEGEIVTSAPFLKIKITKGMQPTEIQTKLVGDYNLPNILAAIAVGKYFALRDEKIKTAIQSYEPTNRRSQLVKKNGNTFIL
;
A
#
# COMPACT_ATOMS: atom_id res chain seq x y z
N ARG A 1 20.07 -3.83 -7.90
CA ARG A 1 19.33 -2.76 -7.18
C ARG A 1 19.55 -1.39 -7.85
N LYS A 2 19.17 -1.19 -9.13
CA LYS A 2 19.38 0.10 -9.85
C LYS A 2 18.08 0.92 -10.00
N GLY A 3 16.95 0.31 -10.37
CA GLY A 3 15.72 1.09 -10.66
C GLY A 3 14.98 1.72 -9.46
N LYS A 4 15.05 1.15 -8.24
CA LYS A 4 14.35 1.75 -7.08
C LYS A 4 15.11 2.93 -6.45
N GLY A 5 16.43 3.01 -6.63
CA GLY A 5 17.25 4.09 -6.08
C GLY A 5 16.98 5.43 -6.76
N GLU A 6 16.77 5.40 -8.09
CA GLU A 6 16.55 6.59 -8.91
C GLU A 6 15.34 7.43 -8.46
N LEU A 7 14.25 6.78 -8.02
CA LEU A 7 13.09 7.48 -7.46
C LEU A 7 13.46 8.19 -6.15
N PHE A 8 14.15 7.52 -5.24
CA PHE A 8 14.53 8.09 -3.95
C PHE A 8 15.57 9.21 -4.12
N ASP A 9 16.50 9.06 -5.07
CA ASP A 9 17.45 10.10 -5.47
C ASP A 9 16.75 11.33 -6.04
N PHE A 10 15.74 11.11 -6.88
CA PHE A 10 14.91 12.20 -7.40
C PHE A 10 14.18 12.92 -6.26
N LEU A 11 13.50 12.19 -5.38
CA LEU A 11 12.76 12.76 -4.25
C LEU A 11 13.68 13.53 -3.30
N ARG A 12 14.90 13.05 -3.05
CA ARG A 12 15.94 13.80 -2.31
C ARG A 12 16.22 15.15 -2.96
N ARG A 13 16.53 15.13 -4.26
CA ARG A 13 16.90 16.33 -5.02
C ARG A 13 15.77 17.34 -5.12
N THR A 14 14.53 16.87 -5.31
CA THR A 14 13.36 17.74 -5.48
C THR A 14 12.63 18.06 -4.18
N LYS A 15 13.13 17.57 -3.04
CA LYS A 15 12.48 17.67 -1.72
C LYS A 15 11.04 17.12 -1.75
N GLY A 16 10.84 16.04 -2.50
CA GLY A 16 9.56 15.36 -2.60
C GLY A 16 9.22 14.56 -1.34
N THR A 17 7.99 14.04 -1.30
CA THR A 17 7.52 13.18 -0.21
C THR A 17 7.65 11.70 -0.59
N ALA A 18 8.32 10.92 0.25
CA ALA A 18 8.37 9.46 0.12
C ALA A 18 7.32 8.80 1.02
N PHE A 19 6.65 7.78 0.49
CA PHE A 19 5.80 6.87 1.25
C PHE A 19 6.52 5.54 1.38
N ILE A 20 6.79 5.08 2.60
CA ILE A 20 7.56 3.85 2.83
C ILE A 20 6.85 2.88 3.76
N MET A 21 6.94 1.59 3.41
CA MET A 21 6.59 0.50 4.31
C MET A 21 7.69 0.37 5.37
N HIS A 22 7.38 0.77 6.60
CA HIS A 22 8.34 0.80 7.71
C HIS A 22 8.79 -0.60 8.17
N ASP A 23 8.02 -1.63 7.85
CA ASP A 23 8.40 -3.02 8.15
C ASP A 23 9.54 -3.54 7.24
N TYR A 24 9.94 -2.75 6.23
CA TYR A 24 11.02 -3.10 5.31
C TYR A 24 12.23 -2.21 5.54
N ASP A 25 13.23 -2.73 6.27
CA ASP A 25 14.47 -2.02 6.63
C ASP A 25 15.14 -1.33 5.44
N TYR A 26 15.17 -2.00 4.28
CA TYR A 26 15.79 -1.43 3.09
C TYR A 26 15.09 -0.15 2.58
N LEU A 27 13.80 0.04 2.85
CA LEU A 27 13.09 1.27 2.50
C LEU A 27 13.39 2.40 3.48
N ILE A 28 13.64 2.06 4.75
CA ILE A 28 14.12 3.02 5.75
C ILE A 28 15.48 3.57 5.30
N ASP A 29 16.43 2.67 5.03
CA ASP A 29 17.77 3.03 4.57
C ASP A 29 17.73 3.86 3.29
N MET A 30 16.89 3.46 2.32
CA MET A 30 16.75 4.18 1.06
C MET A 30 16.14 5.57 1.25
N SER A 31 15.28 5.77 2.25
CA SER A 31 14.59 7.04 2.53
C SER A 31 15.47 8.08 3.23
N HIS A 32 16.66 7.70 3.71
CA HIS A 32 17.57 8.63 4.36
C HIS A 32 17.82 9.88 3.50
N HIS A 33 17.84 11.03 4.18
CA HIS A 33 18.00 12.37 3.60
C HIS A 33 16.85 12.83 2.66
N ILE A 34 15.74 12.09 2.56
CA ILE A 34 14.51 12.65 1.99
C ILE A 34 13.85 13.54 3.05
N PRO A 35 13.53 14.81 2.76
CA PRO A 35 13.02 15.74 3.78
C PRO A 35 11.66 15.34 4.37
N THR A 36 10.81 14.69 3.58
CA THR A 36 9.47 14.30 4.01
C THR A 36 9.24 12.83 3.74
N VAL A 37 9.09 12.05 4.82
CA VAL A 37 8.85 10.61 4.76
C VAL A 37 7.59 10.31 5.54
N ILE A 38 6.63 9.68 4.87
CA ILE A 38 5.38 9.20 5.47
C ILE A 38 5.49 7.69 5.57
N THR A 39 5.42 7.20 6.80
CA THR A 39 5.61 5.79 7.11
C THR A 39 4.26 5.10 7.28
N TYR A 40 4.13 3.92 6.69
CA TYR A 40 3.03 2.99 6.93
C TYR A 40 3.58 1.61 7.28
N GLY A 41 2.89 0.82 8.09
CA GLY A 41 3.40 -0.49 8.49
C GLY A 41 2.54 -1.20 9.51
N THR A 42 3.04 -2.31 10.05
CA THR A 42 2.38 -2.99 11.18
C THR A 42 2.77 -2.39 12.53
N LYS A 43 3.90 -1.66 12.57
CA LYS A 43 4.44 -1.02 13.77
C LYS A 43 5.40 0.13 13.43
N HIS A 44 5.62 1.01 14.40
CA HIS A 44 6.57 2.14 14.32
C HIS A 44 6.35 3.06 13.10
N ALA A 45 5.10 3.21 12.67
CA ALA A 45 4.74 3.96 11.48
C ALA A 45 3.73 5.08 11.80
N SER A 46 3.52 5.99 10.85
CA SER A 46 2.51 7.06 10.98
C SER A 46 1.10 6.52 10.77
N ILE A 47 0.96 5.56 9.86
CA ILE A 47 -0.23 4.74 9.66
C ILE A 47 0.12 3.30 10.08
N GLU A 48 -0.64 2.73 11.01
CA GLU A 48 -0.44 1.35 11.43
C GLU A 48 -1.72 0.54 11.29
N GLY A 49 -1.58 -0.72 10.90
CA GLY A 49 -2.69 -1.66 10.88
C GLY A 49 -2.25 -3.11 10.81
N GLU A 50 -3.17 -3.98 11.19
CA GLU A 50 -2.96 -5.41 11.34
C GLU A 50 -4.07 -6.21 10.65
N ILE A 51 -3.77 -7.47 10.34
CA ILE A 51 -4.73 -8.40 9.76
C ILE A 51 -5.62 -8.96 10.86
N VAL A 52 -6.94 -8.88 10.66
CA VAL A 52 -7.92 -9.51 11.53
C VAL A 52 -8.26 -10.91 11.02
N THR A 53 -8.54 -11.03 9.72
CA THR A 53 -8.74 -12.31 9.03
C THR A 53 -8.41 -12.16 7.55
N SER A 54 -8.04 -13.27 6.92
CA SER A 54 -7.67 -13.35 5.51
C SER A 54 -8.64 -14.17 4.68
N ALA A 55 -9.67 -14.75 5.31
CA ALA A 55 -10.61 -15.67 4.68
C ALA A 55 -12.08 -15.26 4.98
N PRO A 56 -12.97 -15.25 3.96
CA PRO A 56 -12.70 -15.43 2.53
C PRO A 56 -12.00 -14.22 1.88
N PHE A 57 -12.11 -13.04 2.50
CA PHE A 57 -11.47 -11.81 2.05
C PHE A 57 -10.73 -11.14 3.21
N LEU A 58 -9.69 -10.40 2.86
CA LEU A 58 -8.84 -9.68 3.80
C LEU A 58 -9.66 -8.63 4.56
N LYS A 59 -9.65 -8.76 5.88
CA LYS A 59 -10.16 -7.81 6.85
C LYS A 59 -9.00 -7.30 7.68
N ILE A 60 -8.86 -5.99 7.76
CA ILE A 60 -7.80 -5.34 8.53
C ILE A 60 -8.37 -4.43 9.60
N LYS A 61 -7.56 -4.14 10.61
CA LYS A 61 -7.84 -3.16 11.66
C LYS A 61 -6.78 -2.07 11.60
N ILE A 62 -7.21 -0.82 11.60
CA ILE A 62 -6.32 0.34 11.67
C ILE A 62 -6.08 0.67 13.14
N THR A 63 -4.83 0.65 13.56
CA THR A 63 -4.40 0.86 14.94
C THR A 63 -3.83 2.26 15.15
N LYS A 64 -3.39 2.95 14.09
CA LYS A 64 -2.87 4.32 14.15
C LYS A 64 -3.07 5.07 12.83
N GLY A 65 -3.24 6.39 12.91
CA GLY A 65 -3.32 7.30 11.75
C GLY A 65 -4.73 7.56 11.21
N MET A 66 -5.73 6.82 11.70
CA MET A 66 -7.16 7.05 11.52
C MET A 66 -7.87 6.77 12.85
N GLN A 67 -9.16 7.09 12.94
CA GLN A 67 -10.00 6.56 14.00
C GLN A 67 -9.96 5.02 14.00
N PRO A 68 -9.85 4.37 15.18
CA PRO A 68 -9.83 2.91 15.27
C PRO A 68 -11.00 2.29 14.52
N THR A 69 -10.69 1.49 13.50
CA THR A 69 -11.72 0.94 12.63
C THR A 69 -11.26 -0.33 11.94
N GLU A 70 -12.23 -1.18 11.62
CA GLU A 70 -12.01 -2.34 10.77
C GLU A 70 -12.47 -2.03 9.35
N ILE A 71 -11.73 -2.56 8.38
CA ILE A 71 -11.99 -2.41 6.96
C ILE A 71 -12.12 -3.80 6.36
N GLN A 72 -13.34 -4.16 5.94
CA GLN A 72 -13.60 -5.39 5.20
C GLN A 72 -13.39 -5.12 3.71
N THR A 73 -12.37 -5.76 3.12
CA THR A 73 -12.08 -5.62 1.69
C THR A 73 -12.71 -6.74 0.86
N LYS A 74 -12.56 -6.65 -0.45
CA LYS A 74 -12.83 -7.70 -1.44
C LYS A 74 -11.53 -8.31 -2.00
N LEU A 75 -10.40 -8.06 -1.33
CA LEU A 75 -9.08 -8.54 -1.71
C LEU A 75 -8.78 -9.87 -1.02
N VAL A 76 -8.03 -10.75 -1.69
CA VAL A 76 -7.61 -12.04 -1.15
C VAL A 76 -6.14 -11.98 -0.76
N GLY A 77 -5.80 -12.50 0.43
CA GLY A 77 -4.43 -12.72 0.86
C GLY A 77 -3.73 -11.50 1.49
N ASP A 78 -2.84 -11.83 2.43
CA ASP A 78 -2.16 -10.90 3.35
C ASP A 78 -1.21 -9.94 2.66
N TYR A 79 -0.72 -10.33 1.47
CA TYR A 79 0.15 -9.50 0.64
C TYR A 79 -0.52 -8.18 0.20
N ASN A 80 -1.84 -8.04 0.36
CA ASN A 80 -2.55 -6.80 0.12
C ASN A 80 -2.49 -5.80 1.29
N LEU A 81 -2.13 -6.22 2.50
CA LEU A 81 -2.03 -5.31 3.65
C LEU A 81 -1.10 -4.11 3.35
N PRO A 82 0.14 -4.29 2.85
CA PRO A 82 1.02 -3.15 2.54
C PRO A 82 0.40 -2.17 1.53
N ASN A 83 -0.35 -2.67 0.54
CA ASN A 83 -1.01 -1.84 -0.47
C ASN A 83 -2.16 -1.04 0.13
N ILE A 84 -2.95 -1.65 1.01
CA ILE A 84 -4.06 -0.97 1.69
C ILE A 84 -3.52 0.12 2.62
N LEU A 85 -2.50 -0.18 3.42
CA LEU A 85 -1.88 0.80 4.31
C LEU A 85 -1.23 1.94 3.53
N ALA A 86 -0.60 1.66 2.39
CA ALA A 86 -0.09 2.70 1.49
C ALA A 86 -1.22 3.61 0.97
N ALA A 87 -2.35 3.03 0.53
CA ALA A 87 -3.50 3.79 0.05
C ALA A 87 -4.09 4.69 1.14
N ILE A 88 -4.14 4.20 2.39
CA ILE A 88 -4.54 5.00 3.55
C ILE A 88 -3.56 6.15 3.77
N ALA A 89 -2.26 5.89 3.78
CA ALA A 89 -1.23 6.92 3.97
C ALA A 89 -1.33 8.03 2.93
N VAL A 90 -1.53 7.66 1.66
CA VAL A 90 -1.75 8.63 0.57
C VAL A 90 -3.05 9.40 0.77
N GLY A 91 -4.15 8.72 1.12
CA GLY A 91 -5.43 9.38 1.39
C GLY A 91 -5.33 10.39 2.53
N LYS A 92 -4.62 10.05 3.61
CA LYS A 92 -4.39 10.93 4.76
C LYS A 92 -3.50 12.11 4.41
N TYR A 93 -2.44 11.90 3.60
CA TYR A 93 -1.58 12.98 3.11
C TYR A 93 -2.36 14.05 2.34
N PHE A 94 -3.33 13.63 1.51
CA PHE A 94 -4.23 14.54 0.79
C PHE A 94 -5.46 14.98 1.59
N ALA A 95 -5.42 14.85 2.92
CA ALA A 95 -6.47 15.28 3.84
C ALA A 95 -7.87 14.72 3.54
N LEU A 96 -7.95 13.51 2.99
CA LEU A 96 -9.23 12.82 2.86
C LEU A 96 -9.76 12.41 4.23
N ARG A 97 -11.08 12.55 4.41
CA ARG A 97 -11.77 12.09 5.61
C ARG A 97 -11.67 10.57 5.74
N ASP A 98 -11.57 10.10 6.98
CA ASP A 98 -11.39 8.67 7.30
C ASP A 98 -12.50 7.82 6.69
N GLU A 99 -13.74 8.30 6.72
CA GLU A 99 -14.90 7.61 6.14
C GLU A 99 -14.75 7.46 4.63
N LYS A 100 -14.24 8.49 3.94
CA LYS A 100 -14.06 8.45 2.48
C LYS A 100 -12.99 7.42 2.09
N ILE A 101 -11.89 7.35 2.84
CA ILE A 101 -10.82 6.37 2.64
C ILE A 101 -11.37 4.96 2.88
N LYS A 102 -12.04 4.75 4.03
CA LYS A 102 -12.65 3.48 4.39
C LYS A 102 -13.64 3.00 3.32
N THR A 103 -14.60 3.84 2.93
CA THR A 103 -15.59 3.49 1.90
C THR A 103 -14.92 3.14 0.57
N ALA A 104 -13.93 3.92 0.12
CA ALA A 104 -13.23 3.64 -1.13
C ALA A 104 -12.56 2.26 -1.10
N ILE A 105 -11.83 1.93 -0.04
CA ILE A 105 -11.14 0.64 0.13
C ILE A 105 -12.14 -0.53 0.19
N GLN A 106 -13.24 -0.38 0.96
CA GLN A 106 -14.28 -1.41 1.05
C GLN A 106 -15.02 -1.63 -0.27
N SER A 107 -15.20 -0.57 -1.06
CA SER A 107 -15.91 -0.62 -2.34
C SER A 107 -15.07 -1.14 -3.49
N TYR A 108 -13.73 -1.10 -3.37
CA TYR A 108 -12.81 -1.49 -4.42
C TYR A 108 -13.06 -2.92 -4.88
N GLU A 109 -13.43 -3.06 -6.15
CA GLU A 109 -13.56 -4.34 -6.83
C GLU A 109 -12.25 -4.63 -7.56
N PRO A 110 -11.51 -5.69 -7.20
CA PRO A 110 -10.34 -6.09 -7.96
C PRO A 110 -10.79 -6.56 -9.35
N THR A 111 -10.65 -5.72 -10.37
CA THR A 111 -10.94 -6.07 -11.76
C THR A 111 -9.82 -6.91 -12.39
N ASN A 112 -9.15 -7.75 -11.60
CA ASN A 112 -7.83 -8.28 -11.88
C ASN A 112 -7.79 -9.06 -13.21
N ARG A 113 -7.38 -8.39 -14.29
CA ARG A 113 -6.90 -8.96 -15.55
C ARG A 113 -5.38 -9.12 -15.51
N ARG A 114 -4.85 -9.76 -14.47
CA ARG A 114 -3.41 -10.09 -14.37
C ARG A 114 -3.22 -11.60 -14.37
N SER A 115 -2.36 -12.07 -15.27
CA SER A 115 -2.11 -13.47 -15.61
C SER A 115 -3.24 -14.16 -16.37
N GLN A 116 -3.73 -13.52 -17.44
CA GLN A 116 -4.58 -14.25 -18.39
C GLN A 116 -3.69 -15.10 -19.31
N LEU A 117 -3.80 -16.43 -19.20
CA LEU A 117 -3.25 -17.37 -20.17
C LEU A 117 -4.09 -17.28 -21.46
N VAL A 118 -3.59 -16.55 -22.45
CA VAL A 118 -4.25 -16.43 -23.76
C VAL A 118 -3.60 -17.42 -24.72
N LYS A 119 -4.38 -18.38 -25.23
CA LYS A 119 -3.95 -19.24 -26.35
C LYS A 119 -4.41 -18.62 -27.67
N LYS A 120 -3.47 -18.21 -28.52
CA LYS A 120 -3.77 -17.70 -29.86
C LYS A 120 -2.71 -18.20 -30.84
N ASN A 121 -3.15 -18.78 -31.96
CA ASN A 121 -2.29 -19.36 -33.01
C ASN A 121 -1.30 -20.42 -32.48
N GLY A 122 -1.74 -21.29 -31.55
CA GLY A 122 -0.87 -22.31 -30.93
C GLY A 122 0.11 -21.77 -29.90
N ASN A 123 0.25 -20.46 -29.77
CA ASN A 123 1.13 -19.82 -28.80
C ASN A 123 0.37 -19.42 -27.55
N THR A 124 1.09 -19.44 -26.42
CA THR A 124 0.56 -19.10 -25.11
C THR A 124 1.16 -17.78 -24.66
N PHE A 125 0.31 -16.77 -24.45
CA PHE A 125 0.67 -15.44 -23.98
C PHE A 125 0.29 -15.29 -22.50
N ILE A 126 1.13 -14.61 -21.73
CA ILE A 126 0.85 -14.20 -20.35
C ILE A 126 0.70 -12.67 -20.38
N LEU A 127 -0.51 -12.18 -20.07
CA LEU A 127 -0.85 -10.75 -19.98
C LEU A 127 -0.73 -10.22 -18.55
#